data_AF-F7M5K9-F1
#
_entry.id   AF-F7M5K9-F1
#
_cell.length_a   1.000
_cell.length_b   1.000
_cell.length_c   1.000
_cell.angle_alpha   90.00
_cell.angle_beta   90.00
_cell.angle_gamma   90.00
#
_symmetry.space_group_name_H-M   'P 1'
#
loop_
_entity.id
_entity.type
_entity.pdbx_description
1 polymer ?
#
loop_
_entity_poly.entity_id
_entity_poly.type
_entity_poly.pdbx_seq_one_letter_code
_entity_poly.pdbx_strand_id
1 'polypeptide(L)'
;MLDKFGVEPSEIGKKKAAVEDFDAPTERMTSIIPLLYQSGYITIKDYDEELDLYTLDIPNKEVRIGLMKSLLPYYVASKAPETNTMVAYLSRDIRNGDIDAALRRLQMFLSTIPQCDNTKYEGH
;
A
#
# COMPACT_ATOMS: atom_id res chain seq x y z
N MET A 1 -8.22 8.98 2.09
CA MET A 1 -9.36 8.03 2.11
C MET A 1 -9.08 6.89 3.06
N LEU A 2 -7.99 6.14 2.86
CA LEU A 2 -7.54 5.09 3.78
C LEU A 2 -7.25 5.63 5.19
N ASP A 3 -6.62 6.81 5.29
CA ASP A 3 -6.31 7.46 6.58
C ASP A 3 -7.55 7.72 7.46
N LYS A 4 -8.72 7.94 6.85
CA LYS A 4 -9.99 8.13 7.58
C LYS A 4 -10.37 6.89 8.39
N PHE A 5 -9.95 5.71 7.93
CA PHE A 5 -10.23 4.42 8.54
C PHE A 5 -9.00 3.82 9.22
N GLY A 6 -7.88 4.57 9.30
CA GLY A 6 -6.64 4.11 9.92
C GLY A 6 -6.02 2.87 9.25
N VAL A 7 -6.23 2.68 7.95
CA VAL A 7 -5.72 1.52 7.20
C VAL A 7 -4.49 1.92 6.40
N GLU A 8 -3.40 1.16 6.53
CA GLU A 8 -2.23 1.37 5.68
C GLU A 8 -2.39 0.72 4.30
N PRO A 9 -1.76 1.25 3.23
CA PRO A 9 -1.78 0.62 1.90
C PRO A 9 -1.29 -0.83 1.88
N SER A 10 -0.36 -1.17 2.77
CA SER A 10 0.22 -2.51 2.96
C SER A 10 -0.81 -3.52 3.48
N GLU A 11 -1.82 -3.05 4.21
CA GLU A 11 -2.92 -3.84 4.78
C GLU A 11 -4.08 -4.02 3.79
N ILE A 12 -3.96 -3.49 2.56
CA ILE A 12 -4.95 -3.72 1.53
C ILE A 12 -4.78 -5.13 0.98
N GLY A 13 -5.77 -5.96 1.28
CA GLY A 13 -5.75 -7.39 1.03
C GLY A 13 -5.19 -8.16 2.21
N LYS A 14 -5.51 -9.46 2.27
CA LYS A 14 -5.27 -10.37 3.41
C LYS A 14 -6.09 -10.03 4.66
N LYS A 15 -7.29 -9.46 4.49
CA LYS A 15 -8.22 -9.24 5.60
C LYS A 15 -9.22 -10.38 5.69
N LYS A 16 -9.62 -10.74 6.91
CA LYS A 16 -10.82 -11.53 7.15
C LYS A 16 -12.02 -10.59 7.34
N ALA A 17 -13.18 -11.00 6.87
CA ALA A 17 -14.43 -10.24 6.97
C ALA A 17 -15.62 -11.17 7.20
N ALA A 18 -16.56 -10.76 8.04
CA ALA A 18 -17.88 -11.39 8.15
C ALA A 18 -18.83 -10.86 7.08
N VAL A 19 -19.98 -11.50 6.88
CA VAL A 19 -21.04 -11.02 5.95
C VAL A 19 -21.43 -9.56 6.23
N GLU A 20 -21.51 -9.18 7.51
CA GLU A 20 -21.92 -7.85 7.96
C GLU A 20 -20.93 -6.75 7.53
N ASP A 21 -19.66 -7.10 7.34
CA ASP A 21 -18.61 -6.16 6.92
C ASP A 21 -18.76 -5.70 5.46
N PHE A 22 -19.63 -6.35 4.67
CA PHE A 22 -19.90 -5.96 3.29
C PHE A 22 -21.09 -4.99 3.17
N ASP A 23 -21.98 -4.97 4.16
CA ASP A 23 -23.25 -4.23 4.12
C ASP A 23 -23.23 -3.07 5.11
N ALA A 24 -22.48 -2.01 4.76
CA ALA A 24 -22.50 -0.77 5.52
C ALA A 24 -22.89 0.41 4.60
N PRO A 25 -23.91 1.21 4.98
CA PRO A 25 -24.18 2.48 4.32
C PRO A 25 -22.96 3.40 4.43
N THR A 26 -22.61 4.11 3.36
CA THR A 26 -21.47 5.04 3.31
C THR A 26 -21.46 6.10 4.42
N GLU A 27 -22.63 6.43 4.97
CA GLU A 27 -22.82 7.38 6.07
C GLU A 27 -22.45 6.82 7.46
N ARG A 28 -22.46 5.49 7.65
CA ARG A 28 -22.22 4.80 8.93
C ARG A 28 -21.04 3.82 8.90
N MET A 29 -20.27 3.81 7.80
CA MET A 29 -19.11 2.93 7.65
C MET A 29 -18.06 3.20 8.74
N THR A 30 -17.78 2.18 9.54
CA THR A 30 -16.62 2.11 10.46
C THR A 30 -15.42 1.42 9.82
N SER A 31 -15.64 0.70 8.72
CA SER A 31 -14.64 -0.05 7.97
C SER A 31 -14.58 0.42 6.52
N ILE A 32 -13.39 0.33 5.92
CA ILE A 32 -13.15 0.61 4.50
C ILE A 32 -13.46 -0.60 3.59
N ILE A 33 -13.69 -1.78 4.18
CA ILE A 33 -13.94 -3.04 3.46
C ILE A 33 -15.08 -2.91 2.44
N PRO A 34 -16.30 -2.44 2.80
CA PRO A 34 -17.39 -2.39 1.83
C PRO A 34 -17.04 -1.53 0.62
N LEU A 35 -16.34 -0.41 0.84
CA LEU A 35 -15.96 0.49 -0.23
C LEU A 35 -14.91 -0.12 -1.16
N LEU A 36 -13.86 -0.75 -0.62
CA LEU A 36 -12.84 -1.41 -1.44
C LEU A 36 -13.42 -2.61 -2.19
N TYR A 37 -14.39 -3.31 -1.59
CA TYR A 37 -15.07 -4.42 -2.21
C TYR A 37 -16.00 -3.96 -3.35
N GLN A 38 -16.85 -2.97 -3.11
CA GLN A 38 -17.76 -2.40 -4.14
C GLN A 38 -17.01 -1.75 -5.30
N SER A 39 -15.86 -1.13 -5.03
CA SER A 39 -15.00 -0.54 -6.08
C SER A 39 -14.13 -1.57 -6.81
N GLY A 40 -14.12 -2.83 -6.37
CA GLY A 40 -13.38 -3.92 -7.01
C GLY A 40 -11.87 -3.94 -6.71
N TYR A 41 -11.41 -3.17 -5.72
CA TYR A 41 -10.00 -3.20 -5.29
C TYR A 41 -9.66 -4.45 -4.47
N ILE A 42 -10.64 -5.03 -3.78
CA ILE A 42 -10.53 -6.33 -3.11
C ILE A 42 -11.67 -7.24 -3.52
N THR A 43 -11.44 -8.54 -3.48
CA THR A 43 -12.43 -9.59 -3.76
C THR A 43 -12.29 -10.73 -2.75
N ILE A 44 -13.31 -11.59 -2.67
CA ILE A 44 -13.25 -12.83 -1.91
C ILE A 44 -12.28 -13.79 -2.61
N LYS A 45 -11.32 -14.29 -1.86
CA LYS A 45 -10.37 -15.33 -2.29
C LYS A 45 -10.69 -16.69 -1.72
N ASP A 46 -11.24 -16.72 -0.51
CA ASP A 46 -11.55 -17.94 0.21
C ASP A 46 -12.68 -17.71 1.21
N TYR A 47 -13.28 -18.79 1.69
CA TYR A 47 -14.31 -18.78 2.73
C TYR A 47 -14.06 -19.91 3.71
N ASP A 48 -14.01 -19.55 4.99
CA ASP A 48 -13.81 -20.44 6.11
C ASP A 48 -15.19 -20.78 6.71
N GLU A 49 -15.74 -21.94 6.35
CA GLU A 49 -17.08 -22.39 6.77
C GLU A 49 -17.19 -22.58 8.30
N GLU A 50 -16.10 -22.95 8.97
CA GLU A 50 -16.11 -23.19 10.43
C GLU A 50 -16.21 -21.87 11.21
N LEU A 51 -15.57 -20.82 10.70
CA LEU A 51 -15.54 -19.49 11.33
C LEU A 51 -16.56 -18.52 10.75
N ASP A 52 -17.24 -18.87 9.65
CA ASP A 52 -18.11 -18.00 8.85
C ASP A 52 -17.39 -16.70 8.41
N LEU A 53 -16.13 -16.84 7.96
CA LEU A 53 -15.28 -15.71 7.58
C LEU A 53 -14.79 -15.80 6.13
N TYR A 54 -14.85 -14.69 5.43
CA TYR A 54 -14.28 -14.53 4.10
C TYR A 54 -12.85 -14.01 4.17
N THR A 55 -11.97 -14.59 3.35
CA THR A 55 -10.64 -14.05 3.09
C THR A 55 -10.70 -13.10 1.90
N LEU A 56 -10.27 -11.86 2.10
CA LEU A 56 -10.28 -10.80 1.10
C LEU A 56 -8.86 -10.49 0.62
N ASP A 57 -8.66 -10.40 -0.69
CA ASP A 57 -7.40 -9.94 -1.28
C ASP A 57 -7.63 -9.22 -2.61
N ILE A 58 -6.60 -8.56 -3.12
CA ILE A 58 -6.60 -7.91 -4.42
C ILE A 58 -6.77 -8.98 -5.52
N PRO A 59 -7.68 -8.78 -6.48
CA PRO A 59 -8.07 -9.84 -7.42
C PRO A 59 -6.92 -10.31 -8.30
N ASN A 60 -6.12 -9.39 -8.84
CA ASN A 60 -5.04 -9.69 -9.79
C ASN A 60 -3.91 -8.64 -9.71
N LYS A 61 -2.88 -8.85 -10.53
CA LYS A 61 -1.68 -8.00 -10.54
C LYS A 61 -1.95 -6.61 -11.09
N GLU A 62 -2.83 -6.48 -12.07
CA GLU A 62 -3.19 -5.23 -12.73
C GLU A 62 -3.85 -4.27 -11.73
N VAL A 63 -4.84 -4.76 -10.97
CA VAL A 63 -5.53 -3.99 -9.92
C VAL A 63 -4.54 -3.61 -8.82
N ARG A 64 -3.65 -4.53 -8.41
CA ARG A 64 -2.59 -4.23 -7.43
C ARG A 64 -1.70 -3.07 -7.89
N ILE A 65 -1.20 -3.14 -9.12
CA ILE A 65 -0.32 -2.10 -9.68
C ILE A 65 -1.07 -0.78 -9.82
N GLY A 66 -2.31 -0.80 -10.32
CA GLY A 66 -3.14 0.38 -10.48
C GLY A 66 -3.40 1.09 -9.15
N LEU A 67 -3.81 0.33 -8.13
CA LEU A 67 -4.06 0.85 -6.79
C LEU A 67 -2.80 1.42 -6.14
N MET A 68 -1.67 0.71 -6.21
CA MET A 68 -0.42 1.22 -5.64
C MET A 68 0.03 2.51 -6.35
N LYS A 69 -0.11 2.59 -7.68
CA LYS A 69 0.19 3.81 -8.44
C LYS A 69 -0.72 4.97 -8.07
N SER A 70 -2.00 4.73 -7.80
CA SER A 70 -2.94 5.79 -7.40
C SER A 70 -2.68 6.28 -5.97
N LEU A 71 -2.20 5.40 -5.08
CA LEU A 71 -1.89 5.74 -3.70
C LEU A 71 -0.53 6.46 -3.56
N LEU A 72 0.46 6.10 -4.38
CA LEU A 72 1.83 6.60 -4.28
C LEU A 72 1.97 8.12 -4.10
N PRO A 73 1.22 9.00 -4.82
CA PRO A 73 1.34 10.44 -4.67
C PRO A 73 0.92 10.98 -3.30
N TYR A 74 0.13 10.21 -2.54
CA TYR A 74 -0.32 10.58 -1.20
C TYR A 74 0.68 10.17 -0.11
N TYR A 75 1.58 9.23 -0.39
CA TYR A 75 2.54 8.67 0.58
C TYR A 75 3.99 9.13 0.35
N VAL A 76 4.28 9.70 -0.82
CA VAL A 76 5.59 10.29 -1.13
C VAL A 76 5.42 11.80 -1.17
N ALA A 77 6.26 12.53 -0.42
CA ALA A 77 6.27 13.99 -0.49
C ALA A 77 6.48 14.40 -1.95
N SER A 78 5.56 15.21 -2.49
CA SER A 78 5.38 15.49 -3.92
C SER A 78 6.66 15.79 -4.71
N LYS A 79 7.36 14.75 -5.17
CA LYS A 79 8.44 14.80 -6.16
C LYS A 79 8.23 13.74 -7.24
N ALA A 80 7.00 13.64 -7.72
CA ALA A 80 6.54 12.67 -8.71
C ALA A 80 7.38 12.56 -10.01
N PRO A 81 8.04 13.62 -10.54
CA PRO A 81 8.93 13.47 -11.70
C PRO A 81 10.23 12.74 -11.38
N GLU A 82 10.69 12.80 -10.12
CA GLU A 82 11.97 12.25 -9.70
C GLU A 82 11.88 10.74 -9.45
N THR A 83 10.73 10.23 -8.97
CA THR A 83 10.56 8.82 -8.56
C THR A 83 10.72 7.80 -9.70
N ASN A 84 10.06 8.01 -10.86
CA ASN A 84 10.19 7.09 -12.01
C ASN A 84 11.63 7.09 -12.56
N THR A 85 12.22 8.28 -12.62
CA THR A 85 13.63 8.46 -13.02
C THR A 85 14.57 7.79 -12.02
N MET A 86 14.24 7.82 -10.72
CA MET A 86 15.03 7.22 -9.66
C MET A 86 15.05 5.70 -9.73
N VAL A 87 13.92 5.05 -10.03
CA VAL A 87 13.85 3.60 -10.24
C VAL A 87 14.69 3.18 -11.45
N ALA A 88 14.64 3.95 -12.54
CA ALA A 88 15.45 3.69 -13.72
C ALA A 88 16.96 3.80 -13.43
N TYR A 89 17.38 4.84 -12.70
CA TYR A 89 18.78 5.00 -12.30
C TYR A 89 19.24 3.96 -11.28
N LEU A 90 18.41 3.61 -10.29
CA LEU A 90 18.71 2.53 -9.35
C LEU A 90 18.93 1.20 -10.08
N SER A 91 18.05 0.87 -11.04
CA SER A 91 18.19 -0.32 -11.87
C SER A 91 19.48 -0.30 -12.70
N ARG A 92 19.85 0.86 -13.26
CA ARG A 92 21.11 1.02 -14.00
C ARG A 92 22.33 0.80 -13.10
N ASP A 93 22.36 1.41 -11.93
CA ASP A 93 23.51 1.35 -11.03
C ASP A 93 23.71 -0.08 -10.49
N ILE A 94 22.61 -0.79 -10.16
CA ILE A 94 22.65 -2.23 -9.84
C ILE A 94 23.22 -3.06 -11.00
N ARG A 95 22.74 -2.86 -12.23
CA ARG A 95 23.21 -3.62 -13.41
C ARG A 95 24.69 -3.37 -13.72
N ASN A 96 25.19 -2.19 -13.40
CA ASN A 96 26.57 -1.81 -13.63
C ASN A 96 27.52 -2.21 -12.49
N GLY A 97 27.00 -2.83 -11.42
CA GLY A 97 27.77 -3.20 -10.23
C GLY A 97 28.12 -2.04 -9.31
N ASP A 98 27.54 -0.85 -9.53
CA ASP A 98 27.76 0.34 -8.72
C ASP A 98 26.80 0.36 -7.52
N ILE A 99 27.13 -0.46 -6.52
CA ILE A 99 26.31 -0.64 -5.32
C ILE A 99 26.27 0.63 -4.46
N ASP A 100 27.35 1.40 -4.39
CA ASP A 100 27.40 2.65 -3.63
C ASP A 100 26.45 3.70 -4.20
N ALA A 101 26.43 3.87 -5.53
CA ALA A 101 25.47 4.77 -6.17
C ALA A 101 24.02 4.27 -5.99
N ALA A 102 23.79 2.95 -6.08
CA ALA A 102 22.49 2.36 -5.84
C ALA A 102 21.98 2.64 -4.42
N LEU A 103 22.82 2.45 -3.39
CA LEU A 103 22.48 2.72 -1.98
C LEU A 103 22.19 4.21 -1.73
N ARG A 104 23.01 5.12 -2.27
CA ARG A 104 22.78 6.57 -2.16
C ARG A 104 21.45 6.98 -2.78
N ARG A 105 21.09 6.39 -3.93
CA ARG A 105 19.79 6.65 -4.56
C ARG A 105 18.64 6.09 -3.73
N LEU A 106 18.77 4.87 -3.23
CA LEU A 106 17.74 4.30 -2.37
C LEU A 106 17.53 5.19 -1.13
N GLN A 107 18.60 5.67 -0.50
CA GLN A 107 18.54 6.58 0.65
C GLN A 107 17.81 7.89 0.29
N MET A 108 18.20 8.54 -0.82
CA MET A 108 17.55 9.76 -1.28
C MET A 108 16.06 9.57 -1.56
N PHE A 109 15.68 8.43 -2.14
CA PHE A 109 14.27 8.08 -2.34
C PHE A 109 13.54 7.88 -1.01
N LEU A 110 14.10 7.11 -0.07
CA LEU A 110 13.49 6.86 1.23
C LEU A 110 13.33 8.15 2.06
N SER A 111 14.25 9.11 1.95
CA SER A 111 14.11 10.43 2.58
C SER A 111 12.93 11.26 2.06
N THR A 112 12.34 10.91 0.91
CA THR A 112 11.10 11.56 0.43
C THR A 112 9.84 10.98 1.05
N ILE A 113 9.95 9.88 1.79
CA ILE A 113 8.85 9.23 2.51
C ILE A 113 8.82 9.82 3.93
N PRO A 114 7.75 10.56 4.32
CA PRO A 114 7.72 11.30 5.58
C PRO A 114 7.95 10.47 6.86
N GLN A 115 7.70 9.15 6.80
CA GLN A 115 7.80 8.25 7.94
C GLN A 115 9.20 7.67 8.17
N CYS A 116 10.14 7.85 7.24
CA CYS A 116 11.50 7.34 7.39
C CYS A 116 12.40 8.21 8.30
N ASP A 117 11.91 9.38 8.76
CA ASP A 117 12.64 10.26 9.68
C ASP A 117 12.38 9.90 11.16
N ASN A 118 11.52 8.92 11.43
CA ASN A 118 11.38 8.31 12.76
C ASN A 118 12.45 7.22 12.95
N THR A 119 13.73 7.59 12.88
CA THR A 119 14.70 6.92 13.73
C THR A 119 14.25 7.22 15.15
N LYS A 120 13.55 6.26 15.77
CA LYS A 120 13.47 6.21 17.22
C LYS A 120 14.93 6.20 17.67
N TYR A 121 15.46 7.37 18.03
CA TYR A 121 16.66 7.46 18.83
C TYR A 121 16.36 6.59 20.03
N GLU A 122 17.03 5.45 20.11
CA GLU A 122 17.15 4.71 21.36
C GLU A 122 17.82 5.70 22.31
N GLY A 123 16.98 6.37 23.11
CA GLY A 123 17.44 7.24 24.18
C GLY A 123 18.28 6.39 25.11
N HIS A 124 19.58 6.69 25.12
CA HIS A 124 20.48 6.38 26.21
C HIS A 124 19.98 7.00 27.52
#